data_AF-A0A0E9WIQ0-F1
#
_entry.id   AF-A0A0E9WIQ0-F1
#
_cell.length_a   1.000
_cell.length_b   1.000
_cell.length_c   1.000
_cell.angle_alpha   90.00
_cell.angle_beta   90.00
_cell.angle_gamma   90.00
#
_symmetry.space_group_name_H-M   'P 1'
#
loop_
_entity.id
_entity.type
_entity.pdbx_description
1 polymer ?
#
loop_
_entity_poly.entity_id
_entity_poly.type
_entity_poly.pdbx_seq_one_letter_code
_entity_poly.pdbx_strand_id
1 'polypeptide(L)' 'MQFVRRLHREAVWKTTKDSPVCKEQGLHFVQDFTKEDRQAREQLWPKIKKARSLGKVAFYKGHMAVIDGCIVKA' A
#
# COMPACT_ATOMS: atom_id res chain seq x y z
N MET A 1 8.14 -3.55 12.89
CA MET A 1 9.47 -2.94 13.16
C MET A 1 9.30 -1.44 13.30
N GLN A 2 9.74 -0.88 14.43
CA GLN A 2 9.65 0.56 14.69
C GLN A 2 10.93 1.26 14.24
N PHE A 3 10.79 2.39 13.57
CA PHE A 3 11.90 3.21 13.11
C PHE A 3 11.76 4.60 13.72
N VAL A 4 12.87 5.17 14.21
CA VAL A 4 12.89 6.54 14.74
C VAL A 4 12.53 7.57 13.66
N ARG A 5 12.93 7.32 12.40
CA ARG A 5 12.64 8.20 11.26
C ARG A 5 12.01 7.44 10.10
N ARG A 6 11.03 8.07 9.44
CA ARG A 6 10.38 7.53 8.23
C ARG A 6 11.37 7.23 7.10
N LEU A 7 12.39 8.06 6.94
CA LEU A 7 13.42 7.92 5.90
C LEU A 7 14.08 6.54 5.92
N HIS A 8 14.45 6.04 7.11
CA HIS A 8 15.10 4.73 7.26
C HIS A 8 14.15 3.59 6.92
N ARG A 9 12.89 3.68 7.36
CA ARG A 9 11.84 2.71 6.99
C ARG A 9 11.66 2.61 5.49
N GLU A 10 11.54 3.76 4.82
CA GLU A 10 11.35 3.80 3.36
C GLU A 10 12.57 3.28 2.60
N ALA A 11 13.79 3.56 3.07
CA ALA A 11 15.00 3.01 2.48
C ALA A 11 15.01 1.47 2.54
N VAL A 12 14.76 0.89 3.71
CA VAL A 12 14.68 -0.57 3.89
C VAL A 12 13.60 -1.18 3.01
N TRP A 13 12.40 -0.58 2.95
CA TRP A 13 11.32 -1.08 2.11
C TRP A 13 11.64 -1.02 0.62
N LYS A 14 12.34 0.01 0.15
CA LYS A 14 12.78 0.10 -1.24
C LYS A 14 13.80 -0.99 -1.57
N THR A 15 14.81 -1.19 -0.73
CA THR A 15 15.86 -2.19 -0.97
C THR A 15 15.33 -3.62 -0.92
N THR A 16 14.41 -3.91 0.01
CA THR A 16 13.86 -5.25 0.20
C THR A 16 12.92 -5.68 -0.91
N LYS A 17 12.26 -4.74 -1.62
CA LYS A 17 11.41 -5.07 -2.77
C LYS A 17 12.13 -5.81 -3.88
N ASP A 18 13.41 -5.50 -4.11
CA ASP A 18 14.22 -6.09 -5.16
C ASP A 18 15.21 -7.15 -4.66
N SER A 19 15.21 -7.42 -3.35
CA SER A 19 16.06 -8.43 -2.74
C SER A 19 15.66 -9.85 -3.20
N PRO A 20 16.59 -10.64 -3.76
CA PRO A 20 16.33 -12.04 -4.15
C PRO A 20 15.87 -12.88 -2.97
N VAL A 21 16.55 -12.73 -1.83
CA VAL A 21 16.22 -13.45 -0.58
C VAL A 21 14.76 -13.18 -0.16
N CYS A 22 14.32 -11.93 -0.20
CA CYS A 22 12.94 -11.60 0.17
C CYS A 22 11.94 -12.17 -0.82
N LYS A 23 12.24 -12.14 -2.13
CA LYS A 23 11.36 -12.71 -3.16
C LYS A 23 11.24 -14.22 -3.06
N GLU A 24 12.36 -14.92 -2.91
CA GLU A 24 12.42 -16.39 -2.78
C GLU A 24 11.70 -16.89 -1.54
N GLN A 25 11.77 -16.15 -0.43
CA GLN A 25 11.12 -16.50 0.82
C GLN A 25 9.70 -15.91 0.96
N GLY A 26 9.19 -15.20 -0.05
CA GLY A 26 7.86 -14.58 -0.01
C GLY A 26 7.70 -13.49 1.07
N LEU A 27 8.80 -12.86 1.49
CA LEU A 27 8.82 -11.85 2.54
C LEU A 27 8.52 -10.46 1.98
N HIS A 28 7.55 -9.78 2.59
CA HIS A 28 7.16 -8.42 2.23
C HIS A 28 7.16 -7.50 3.44
N PHE A 29 7.93 -6.42 3.36
CA PHE A 29 7.89 -5.35 4.35
C PHE A 29 6.81 -4.35 3.95
N VAL A 30 5.76 -4.28 4.74
CA VAL A 30 4.61 -3.39 4.53
C VAL A 30 4.36 -2.56 5.79
N GLN A 31 3.59 -1.48 5.61
CA GLN A 31 3.12 -0.69 6.74
C GLN A 31 2.23 -1.56 7.63
N ASP A 32 2.48 -1.50 8.94
CA ASP A 32 1.56 -2.06 9.92
C ASP A 32 0.36 -1.12 10.02
N PHE A 33 -0.79 -1.61 9.55
CA PHE A 33 -2.06 -0.90 9.60
C PHE A 33 -2.84 -1.34 10.82
N THR A 34 -3.53 -0.38 11.46
CA THR A 34 -4.50 -0.71 12.50
C THR A 34 -5.65 -1.54 11.92
N LYS A 35 -6.53 -2.09 12.78
CA LYS A 35 -7.67 -2.87 12.30
C LYS A 35 -8.61 -2.02 11.44
N GLU A 36 -8.81 -0.77 11.84
CA GLU A 36 -9.68 0.20 11.18
C GLU A 36 -9.12 0.55 9.79
N ASP A 37 -7.81 0.78 9.68
CA ASP A 37 -7.15 1.04 8.40
C ASP A 37 -7.26 -0.14 7.43
N ARG A 38 -7.17 -1.39 7.94
CA ARG A 38 -7.35 -2.60 7.11
C ARG A 38 -8.77 -2.69 6.58
N GLN A 39 -9.78 -2.49 7.44
CA GLN A 39 -11.18 -2.51 7.04
C GLN A 39 -11.51 -1.42 6.01
N ALA A 40 -11.01 -0.19 6.22
CA ALA A 40 -11.16 0.91 5.27
C ALA A 40 -10.59 0.54 3.89
N ARG A 41 -9.43 -0.11 3.86
CA ARG A 41 -8.84 -0.61 2.60
C ARG A 41 -9.66 -1.72 1.97
N GLU A 42 -10.18 -2.67 2.73
CA GLU A 42 -11.05 -3.73 2.19
C GLU A 42 -12.31 -3.14 1.53
N GLN A 43 -12.92 -2.12 2.13
CA GLN A 43 -14.07 -1.41 1.58
C GLN A 43 -13.74 -0.59 0.31
N LEU A 44 -12.52 -0.02 0.26
CA LEU A 44 -12.05 0.76 -0.88
C LEU A 44 -11.58 -0.11 -2.05
N TRP A 45 -11.19 -1.36 -1.79
CA TRP A 45 -10.62 -2.25 -2.80
C TRP A 45 -11.54 -2.48 -4.01
N PRO A 46 -12.85 -2.75 -3.84
CA PRO A 46 -13.77 -2.85 -4.97
C PRO A 46 -13.80 -1.58 -5.84
N LYS A 47 -13.76 -0.38 -5.22
CA LYS A 47 -13.76 0.90 -5.93
C LYS A 47 -12.49 1.05 -6.78
N ILE A 48 -11.33 0.75 -6.20
CA ILE A 48 -10.04 0.76 -6.91
C ILE A 48 -10.02 -0.29 -8.03
N LYS A 49 -10.47 -1.52 -7.75
CA LYS A 49 -10.49 -2.61 -8.74
C LYS A 49 -11.37 -2.26 -9.94
N LYS A 50 -12.56 -1.70 -9.69
CA LYS A 50 -13.46 -1.21 -10.75
C LYS A 50 -12.81 -0.09 -11.55
N ALA A 51 -12.19 0.89 -10.90
CA ALA A 51 -11.48 1.96 -11.61
C ALA A 51 -10.33 1.42 -12.47
N ARG A 52 -9.52 0.48 -11.96
CA ARG A 52 -8.46 -0.18 -12.75
C ARG A 52 -9.01 -0.92 -13.95
N SER A 53 -10.13 -1.64 -13.81
CA SER A 53 -10.76 -2.33 -14.94
C SER A 53 -11.27 -1.39 -16.03
N LEU A 54 -11.58 -0.13 -15.67
CA LEU A 54 -11.99 0.92 -16.60
C LEU A 54 -10.79 1.70 -17.18
N GLY A 55 -9.55 1.25 -16.95
CA GLY A 55 -8.33 1.91 -17.42
C GLY A 55 -7.93 3.16 -16.63
N LYS A 56 -8.60 3.45 -15.51
CA LYS A 56 -8.33 4.62 -14.66
C LYS A 56 -7.12 4.38 -13.75
N VAL A 57 -6.39 5.45 -13.44
CA VAL A 57 -5.24 5.37 -12.54
C VAL A 57 -5.73 5.31 -11.10
N ALA A 58 -5.73 4.11 -10.51
CA ALA A 58 -6.21 3.90 -9.15
C ALA A 58 -5.21 3.14 -8.26
N PHE A 59 -4.92 3.71 -7.08
CA PHE A 59 -3.95 3.18 -6.13
C PHE A 59 -4.23 3.63 -4.70
N TYR A 60 -3.62 2.94 -3.73
CA TYR A 60 -3.62 3.38 -2.34
C TYR A 60 -2.49 4.37 -2.07
N LYS A 61 -2.79 5.42 -1.30
CA LYS A 61 -1.80 6.33 -0.72
C LYS A 61 -2.01 6.35 0.81
N GLY A 62 -1.23 5.54 1.53
CA GLY A 62 -1.46 5.31 2.96
C GLY A 62 -2.81 4.60 3.19
N HIS A 63 -3.66 5.13 4.06
CA HIS A 63 -5.01 4.61 4.32
C HIS A 63 -6.06 5.08 3.27
N MET A 64 -5.69 5.98 2.35
CA MET A 64 -6.61 6.57 1.38
C MET A 64 -6.55 5.86 0.04
N ALA A 65 -7.68 5.80 -0.68
CA ALA A 65 -7.70 5.44 -2.09
C ALA A 65 -7.58 6.70 -2.95
N VAL A 66 -6.86 6.62 -4.06
CA VAL A 66 -6.77 7.67 -5.08
C VAL A 66 -7.23 7.06 -6.39
N ILE A 67 -8.16 7.73 -7.08
CA ILE A 67 -8.69 7.33 -8.38
C ILE A 67 -8.69 8.56 -9.29
N ASP A 68 -7.95 8.51 -10.41
CA ASP A 68 -7.75 9.63 -11.35
C ASP A 68 -7.32 10.94 -10.67
N GLY A 69 -6.46 10.84 -9.66
CA GLY A 69 -6.00 11.99 -8.87
C GLY A 69 -6.97 12.45 -7.77
N CYS A 70 -8.22 11.96 -7.76
CA CYS A 70 -9.19 12.26 -6.72
C CYS A 70 -9.05 11.32 -5.52
N ILE A 71 -9.09 11.89 -4.32
CA ILE A 71 -9.05 11.12 -3.07
C ILE A 71 -10.44 10.53 -2.80
N VAL A 72 -10.50 9.22 -2.65
CA VAL A 72 -11.71 8.48 -2.28
C VAL A 72 -11.53 7.98 -0.85
N LYS A 73 -12.41 8.43 0.04
CA LYS A 73 -12.49 7.96 1.42
C LYS A 73 -13.33 6.68 1.48
N ALA A 74 -13.02 5.83 2.45
CA ALA A 74 -13.73 4.57 2.69
C ALA A 74 -15.22 4.84 2.88
#